data_AF-A0A8X7UVV5-F1
#
_entry.id   AF-A0A8X7UVV5-F1
#
_cell.length_a   1.000
_cell.length_b   1.000
_cell.length_c   1.000
_cell.angle_alpha   90.00
_cell.angle_beta   90.00
_cell.angle_gamma   90.00
#
_symmetry.space_group_name_H-M   'P 1'
#
loop_
_entity.id
_entity.type
_entity.pdbx_description
1 polymer ?
#
loop_
_entity_poly.entity_id
_entity_poly.type
_entity_poly.pdbx_seq_one_letter_code
_entity_poly.pdbx_strand_id
1 'polypeptide(L)' 'MMVEERDKKLEYVRLMLDIAMMAHTTTGKERTLKEWDFVLNEAGFARYEVRDIDDVHCVIIAYR' A
#
# COMPACT_ATOMS: atom_id res chain seq x y z
N MET A 1 8.67 17.21 14.33
CA MET A 1 8.48 16.51 15.62
C MET A 1 7.21 15.66 15.66
N MET A 2 5.99 16.21 15.81
CA MET A 2 4.76 15.36 15.91
C MET A 2 4.43 14.58 14.62
N VAL A 3 4.69 15.14 13.44
CA VAL A 3 4.47 14.46 12.14
C VAL A 3 5.47 13.32 11.94
N GLU A 4 6.75 13.55 12.22
CA GLU A 4 7.79 12.52 12.10
C GLU A 4 7.59 11.32 13.03
N GLU A 5 7.02 11.55 14.22
CA GLU A 5 6.71 10.47 15.16
C GLU A 5 5.52 9.63 14.68
N ARG A 6 4.50 10.28 14.09
CA ARG A 6 3.39 9.61 13.42
C ARG A 6 3.90 8.76 12.25
N ASP A 7 4.72 9.33 11.38
CA ASP A 7 5.23 8.64 10.18
C ASP A 7 6.04 7.39 10.55
N LYS A 8 6.89 7.48 11.57
CA LYS A 8 7.63 6.32 12.11
C LYS A 8 6.71 5.23 12.65
N LYS A 9 5.63 5.62 13.34
CA LYS A 9 4.65 4.66 13.86
C LYS A 9 3.91 3.97 12.72
N LEU A 10 3.51 4.71 11.68
CA LEU A 10 2.86 4.16 10.50
C LEU A 10 3.80 3.20 9.74
N GLU A 11 5.09 3.54 9.63
CA GLU A 11 6.12 2.66 9.05
C GLU A 11 6.23 1.33 9.82
N TYR A 12 6.26 1.38 11.15
CA TYR A 12 6.28 0.17 11.97
C TYR A 12 5.03 -0.70 11.77
N VAL A 13 3.84 -0.08 11.69
CA VAL A 13 2.60 -0.82 11.44
C VAL A 13 2.60 -1.46 10.04
N ARG A 14 3.09 -0.77 9.00
CA ARG A 14 3.23 -1.35 7.65
C ARG A 14 4.10 -2.60 7.65
N LEU A 15 5.23 -2.57 8.35
CA LEU A 15 6.11 -3.74 8.48
C LEU A 15 5.41 -4.90 9.20
N MET A 16 4.68 -4.62 10.28
CA MET A 16 3.91 -5.64 10.99
C MET A 16 2.83 -6.28 10.12
N LEU A 17 2.15 -5.49 9.27
CA LEU A 17 1.16 -6.00 8.31
C LEU A 17 1.82 -6.86 7.23
N ASP A 18 2.97 -6.48 6.69
CA ASP A 18 3.68 -7.29 5.69
C ASP A 18 4.10 -8.66 6.26
N ILE A 19 4.59 -8.69 7.50
CA ILE A 19 4.88 -9.94 8.22
C ILE A 19 3.59 -10.75 8.43
N ALA A 20 2.48 -10.10 8.80
CA ALA A 20 1.20 -10.78 8.97
C ALA A 20 0.71 -11.41 7.66
N MET A 21 0.86 -10.72 6.53
CA MET A 21 0.55 -11.25 5.20
C MET A 21 1.41 -12.48 4.88
N MET A 22 2.71 -12.44 5.17
CA MET A 22 3.61 -13.57 5.00
C MET A 22 3.24 -14.78 5.88
N ALA A 23 2.83 -14.54 7.13
CA ALA A 23 2.50 -15.59 8.08
C ALA A 23 1.12 -16.23 7.83
N HIS A 24 0.15 -15.44 7.37
CA HIS A 24 -1.26 -15.87 7.28
C HIS A 24 -1.76 -16.13 5.86
N THR A 25 -0.98 -15.83 4.82
CA THR A 25 -1.35 -16.08 3.43
C THR A 25 -0.23 -16.83 2.70
N THR A 26 -0.56 -17.54 1.62
CA THR A 26 0.45 -18.34 0.89
C THR A 26 1.41 -17.48 0.06
N THR A 27 0.94 -16.34 -0.47
CA THR A 27 1.70 -15.48 -1.40
C THR A 27 1.41 -13.98 -1.24
N GLY A 28 0.69 -13.59 -0.19
CA GLY A 28 0.36 -12.19 0.06
C GLY A 28 1.54 -11.40 0.62
N LYS A 29 1.50 -10.09 0.35
CA LYS A 29 2.45 -9.09 0.82
C LYS A 29 1.85 -7.70 0.71
N GLU A 30 2.36 -6.76 1.49
CA GLU A 30 2.15 -5.34 1.23
C GLU A 30 2.90 -4.91 -0.04
N ARG A 31 2.31 -3.97 -0.79
CA ARG A 31 2.87 -3.51 -2.08
C ARG A 31 3.22 -2.04 -2.02
N THR A 32 4.38 -1.73 -2.59
CA THR A 32 4.77 -0.35 -2.91
C THR A 32 3.92 0.19 -4.06
N LEU A 33 3.88 1.52 -4.22
CA LEU A 33 3.18 2.15 -5.36
C LEU A 33 3.75 1.69 -6.71
N LYS A 34 5.05 1.41 -6.81
CA LYS A 34 5.67 0.89 -8.03
C LYS A 34 5.15 -0.51 -8.40
N GLU A 35 4.88 -1.35 -7.41
CA GLU A 35 4.32 -2.68 -7.64
C GLU A 35 2.83 -2.62 -7.96
N TRP A 36 2.10 -1.70 -7.33
CA TRP A 36 0.72 -1.41 -7.72
C TRP A 36 0.62 -0.88 -9.15
N ASP A 37 1.52 0.03 -9.55
CA ASP A 37 1.62 0.54 -10.92
C ASP A 37 1.75 -0.60 -11.93
N PHE A 38 2.70 -1.51 -11.69
CA PHE A 38 2.90 -2.69 -12.53
C PHE A 38 1.62 -3.55 -12.61
N VAL A 39 1.01 -3.90 -11.48
CA VAL A 39 -0.19 -4.76 -11.45
C VAL A 39 -1.37 -4.12 -12.19
N LEU A 40 -1.58 -2.81 -12.03
CA LEU A 40 -2.69 -2.09 -12.66
C LEU A 40 -2.48 -1.93 -14.17
N ASN A 41 -1.25 -1.65 -14.60
CA ASN A 41 -0.90 -1.55 -16.01
C ASN A 41 -1.06 -2.91 -16.72
N GLU A 42 -0.55 -3.99 -16.13
CA GLU A 42 -0.69 -5.35 -16.70
C GLU A 42 -2.15 -5.83 -16.71
N ALA A 43 -2.99 -5.34 -15.79
CA ALA A 43 -4.42 -5.60 -15.79
C ALA A 43 -5.21 -4.79 -16.84
N GLY A 44 -4.56 -3.85 -17.54
CA GLY A 44 -5.16 -3.06 -18.64
C GLY A 44 -5.93 -1.83 -18.19
N PHE A 45 -5.68 -1.30 -16.98
CA PHE A 45 -6.24 0.00 -16.58
C PHE A 45 -5.50 1.14 -17.30
N ALA A 46 -6.25 2.13 -17.79
CA ALA A 46 -5.69 3.24 -18.55
C ALA A 46 -4.97 4.27 -17.66
N ARG A 47 -5.42 4.41 -16.40
CA ARG A 47 -4.84 5.29 -15.38
C ARG A 47 -5.36 4.91 -14.00
N TYR A 48 -4.68 5.37 -12.96
CA TYR A 48 -5.16 5.31 -11.58
C TYR A 48 -4.77 6.56 -10.81
N GLU A 49 -5.45 6.80 -9.69
CA GLU A 49 -5.06 7.79 -8.70
C GLU A 49 -4.97 7.14 -7.32
N VAL A 50 -4.12 7.72 -6.47
CA VAL A 50 -3.93 7.30 -5.08
C VAL A 50 -4.37 8.43 -4.18
N ARG A 51 -5.27 8.15 -3.24
CA ARG A 51 -5.75 9.11 -2.25
C ARG A 51 -5.26 8.71 -0.86
N ASP A 52 -4.54 9.63 -0.22
CA ASP A 52 -4.24 9.55 1.20
C ASP A 52 -5.53 9.80 2.01
N ILE A 53 -5.70 9.03 3.08
CA ILE A 53 -6.86 9.07 3.99
C ILE A 53 -6.43 9.28 5.45
N ASP A 54 -5.19 9.72 5.69
CA ASP A 54 -4.56 9.87 7.01
C ASP A 54 -4.56 8.54 7.80
N ASP A 55 -4.24 7.44 7.12
CA ASP A 55 -4.15 6.08 7.68
C ASP A 55 -2.93 5.32 7.08
N VAL A 56 -2.64 4.15 7.63
CA VAL A 56 -1.62 3.22 7.14
C VAL A 56 -1.88 2.84 5.68
N HIS A 57 -3.17 2.67 5.34
CA HIS A 57 -3.67 2.34 4.01
C HIS A 57 -3.97 3.58 3.17
N CYS A 58 -4.16 3.38 1.87
CA CYS A 58 -4.63 4.40 0.93
C CYS A 58 -5.76 3.85 0.07
N VAL A 59 -6.47 4.75 -0.62
CA VAL A 59 -7.47 4.36 -1.63
C VAL A 59 -6.83 4.47 -3.01
N ILE A 60 -6.84 3.36 -3.76
CA ILE A 60 -6.43 3.33 -5.17
C ILE A 60 -7.70 3.26 -6.03
N ILE A 61 -7.88 4.22 -6.92
CA ILE A 61 -9.00 4.27 -7.86
C ILE A 61 -8.45 4.05 -9.27
N ALA A 62 -8.79 2.92 -9.88
CA ALA A 62 -8.32 2.56 -11.22
C ALA A 62 -9.43 2.77 -12.26
N TYR A 63 -9.07 3.38 -13.38
CA TYR A 63 -9.98 3.73 -14.46
C TYR A 63 -9.70 2.85 -15.67
N ARG A 64 -10.77 2.27 -16.23
CA ARG A 64 -10.72 1.48 -17.46
C ARG A 64 -10.78 2.40 -18.68
#